data_AF-A0A1M6BBP2-F1
#
_entry.id   AF-A0A1M6BBP2-F1
#
_cell.length_a   1.000
_cell.length_b   1.000
_cell.length_c   1.000
_cell.angle_alpha   90.00
_cell.angle_beta   90.00
_cell.angle_gamma   90.00
#
_symmetry.space_group_name_H-M   'P 1'
#
loop_
_entity.id
_entity.type
_entity.pdbx_description
1 polymer ?
#
loop_
_entity_poly.entity_id
_entity_poly.type
_entity_poly.pdbx_seq_one_letter_code
_entity_poly.pdbx_strand_id
1 'polypeptide(L)'
;MSRLSSETLFHYVRKKEYLISILKNNFRPRYVIEKFTVESGELIKAALPMLCFCDITLSSIDEHVKWYGRYGIGMKKEWALKKGLTPVHYYNPESHAMKYLSKALLYMRQKLNNGESNPDLISDYYNLWFMKPYIGMQFNRFEKSISPKKYYDERE
;
A
#
# COMPACT_ATOMS: atom_id res chain seq x y z
N MET A 1 19.12 19.26 14.28
CA MET A 1 18.17 18.13 14.42
C MET A 1 17.92 17.55 13.04
N SER A 2 18.16 16.26 12.82
CA SER A 2 17.78 15.60 11.57
C SER A 2 16.24 15.56 11.48
N ARG A 3 15.65 16.07 10.39
CA ARG A 3 14.20 15.95 10.18
C ARG A 3 13.84 14.47 10.06
N LEU A 4 12.81 14.06 10.80
CA LEU A 4 12.31 12.69 10.75
C LEU A 4 11.76 12.36 9.35
N SER A 5 11.10 13.31 8.69
CA SER A 5 10.48 13.13 7.38
C SER A 5 11.09 14.01 6.29
N SER A 6 11.00 13.58 5.04
CA SER A 6 11.48 14.34 3.87
C SER A 6 10.48 15.44 3.49
N GLU A 7 10.89 16.50 2.79
CA GLU A 7 9.94 17.42 2.10
C GLU A 7 9.50 16.87 0.73
N THR A 8 10.04 15.71 0.36
CA THR A 8 9.84 15.03 -0.91
C THR A 8 9.30 13.63 -0.66
N LEU A 9 8.19 13.28 -1.31
CA LEU A 9 7.72 11.90 -1.42
C LEU A 9 8.31 11.27 -2.66
N PHE A 10 8.61 9.97 -2.59
CA PHE A 10 9.20 9.25 -3.71
C PHE A 10 8.30 8.11 -4.17
N HIS A 11 8.18 7.93 -5.49
CA HIS A 11 7.56 6.77 -6.10
C HIS A 11 8.60 5.99 -6.88
N TYR A 12 8.83 4.72 -6.51
CA TYR A 12 9.81 3.86 -7.16
C TYR A 12 9.17 2.84 -8.09
N VAL A 13 9.85 2.59 -9.20
CA VAL A 13 9.49 1.60 -10.21
C VAL A 13 10.70 0.76 -10.61
N ARG A 14 10.43 -0.49 -10.93
CA ARG A 14 11.45 -1.48 -11.29
C ARG A 14 12.17 -1.22 -12.62
N LYS A 15 11.52 -0.51 -13.54
CA LYS A 15 11.89 -0.45 -14.96
C LYS A 15 11.86 1.00 -15.43
N LYS A 16 12.88 1.41 -16.17
CA LYS A 16 12.97 2.77 -16.74
C LYS A 16 11.74 3.08 -17.59
N GLU A 17 11.22 2.09 -18.31
CA GLU A 17 10.05 2.23 -19.18
C GLU A 17 8.80 2.64 -18.37
N TYR A 18 8.68 2.19 -17.12
CA TYR A 18 7.57 2.56 -16.25
C TYR A 18 7.68 4.00 -15.77
N LEU A 19 8.89 4.46 -15.48
CA LEU A 19 9.13 5.86 -15.14
C LEU A 19 8.80 6.75 -16.35
N ILE A 20 9.26 6.38 -17.55
CA ILE A 20 8.92 7.09 -18.79
C ILE A 20 7.40 7.09 -19.02
N SER A 21 6.73 5.96 -18.77
CA SER A 21 5.27 5.87 -18.90
C SER A 21 4.55 6.81 -17.92
N ILE A 22 5.02 6.93 -16.67
CA ILE A 22 4.43 7.86 -15.69
C ILE A 22 4.61 9.30 -16.17
N LEU A 23 5.78 9.66 -16.67
CA LEU A 23 6.06 11.01 -17.19
C LEU A 23 5.19 11.36 -18.42
N LYS A 24 4.87 10.37 -19.27
CA LYS A 24 4.03 10.58 -20.46
C LYS A 24 2.52 10.52 -20.18
N ASN A 25 2.10 9.68 -19.24
CA ASN A 25 0.70 9.27 -19.08
C ASN A 25 0.13 9.52 -17.66
N ASN A 26 0.84 10.28 -16.83
CA ASN A 26 0.59 10.44 -15.39
C ASN A 26 0.70 9.13 -14.58
N PHE A 27 0.61 9.26 -13.25
CA PHE A 27 0.55 8.12 -12.35
C PHE A 27 -0.72 7.30 -12.58
N ARG A 28 -0.59 5.97 -12.48
CA ARG A 28 -1.70 5.03 -12.56
C ARG A 28 -1.59 4.00 -11.43
N PRO A 29 -2.67 3.77 -10.65
CA PRO A 29 -2.65 2.75 -9.62
C PRO A 29 -2.48 1.36 -10.24
N ARG A 30 -1.94 0.44 -9.45
CA ARG A 30 -1.84 -0.98 -9.80
C ARG A 30 -2.60 -1.81 -8.78
N TYR A 31 -3.23 -2.88 -9.21
CA TYR A 31 -3.83 -3.83 -8.27
C TYR A 31 -2.75 -4.56 -7.49
N VAL A 32 -2.86 -4.49 -6.17
CA VAL A 32 -2.03 -5.21 -5.20
C VAL A 32 -2.94 -6.16 -4.44
N ILE A 33 -2.47 -7.39 -4.22
CA ILE A 33 -3.22 -8.40 -3.48
C ILE A 33 -2.86 -8.25 -2.01
N GLU A 34 -3.76 -7.65 -1.26
CA GLU A 34 -3.69 -7.59 0.20
C GLU A 34 -4.34 -8.83 0.83
N LYS A 35 -3.82 -9.20 2.00
CA LYS A 35 -4.20 -10.41 2.73
C LYS A 35 -4.65 -10.02 4.14
N PHE A 36 -5.87 -10.40 4.50
CA PHE A 36 -6.45 -10.15 5.81
C PHE A 36 -6.80 -11.49 6.44
N THR A 37 -6.23 -11.77 7.61
CA THR A 37 -6.60 -12.95 8.41
C THR A 37 -7.74 -12.57 9.34
N VAL A 38 -8.83 -13.33 9.30
CA VAL A 38 -10.00 -13.10 10.17
C VAL A 38 -9.94 -14.02 11.39
N GLU A 39 -10.80 -13.79 12.40
CA GLU A 39 -10.79 -14.57 13.66
C GLU A 39 -10.92 -16.09 13.45
N SER A 40 -11.62 -16.55 12.41
CA SER A 40 -11.76 -17.98 12.08
C SER A 40 -10.47 -18.61 11.53
N GLY A 41 -9.41 -17.83 11.33
CA GLY A 41 -8.19 -18.24 10.63
C GLY A 41 -8.32 -18.20 9.11
N GLU A 42 -9.50 -17.85 8.58
CA GLU A 42 -9.71 -17.70 7.14
C GLU A 42 -8.93 -16.50 6.60
N LEU A 43 -8.30 -16.70 5.44
CA LEU A 43 -7.55 -15.68 4.72
C LEU A 43 -8.44 -15.03 3.64
N ILE A 44 -8.77 -13.76 3.83
CA ILE A 44 -9.39 -12.94 2.80
C ILE A 44 -8.28 -12.32 1.95
N LYS A 45 -8.42 -12.44 0.62
CA LYS A 45 -7.56 -11.76 -0.35
C LYS A 45 -8.36 -10.70 -1.08
N ALA A 46 -7.86 -9.47 -1.11
CA ALA A 46 -8.48 -8.38 -1.84
C ALA A 46 -7.48 -7.80 -2.85
N ALA A 47 -7.90 -7.65 -4.11
CA ALA A 47 -7.14 -6.93 -5.12
C ALA A 47 -7.50 -5.45 -5.04
N LEU A 48 -6.64 -4.64 -4.43
CA LEU A 48 -6.89 -3.23 -4.18
C LEU A 48 -6.07 -2.36 -5.15
N PRO A 49 -6.67 -1.37 -5.82
CA PRO A 49 -5.93 -0.43 -6.63
C PRO A 49 -5.11 0.48 -5.71
N MET A 50 -3.79 0.40 -5.77
CA MET A 50 -2.89 1.19 -4.93
C MET A 50 -1.85 1.94 -5.74
N LEU A 51 -1.53 3.15 -5.28
CA LEU A 51 -0.46 4.01 -5.80
C LEU A 51 0.31 4.57 -4.60
N CYS A 52 1.44 3.94 -4.30
CA CYS A 52 2.20 4.24 -3.09
C CYS A 52 3.30 5.28 -3.33
N PHE A 53 3.53 6.13 -2.33
CA PHE A 53 4.62 7.08 -2.29
C PHE A 53 5.29 7.00 -0.92
N CYS A 54 6.59 6.77 -0.85
CA CYS A 54 7.29 6.65 0.42
C CYS A 54 7.86 8.00 0.89
N ASP A 55 7.76 8.25 2.19
CA ASP A 55 8.35 9.40 2.89
C ASP A 55 9.68 9.00 3.56
N ILE A 56 10.64 8.63 2.72
CA ILE A 56 11.99 8.25 3.15
C ILE A 56 13.00 9.31 2.73
N THR A 57 14.02 9.53 3.56
CA THR A 57 15.15 10.38 3.22
C THR A 57 16.01 9.70 2.16
N LEU A 58 16.71 10.48 1.33
CA LEU A 58 17.62 9.94 0.31
C LEU A 58 18.72 9.05 0.91
N SER A 59 19.14 9.31 2.14
CA SER A 59 20.12 8.48 2.87
C SER A 59 19.60 7.07 3.18
N SER A 60 18.29 6.86 3.19
CA SER A 60 17.64 5.59 3.54
C SER A 60 17.09 4.85 2.31
N ILE A 61 17.46 5.30 1.11
CA ILE A 61 16.95 4.79 -0.17
C ILE A 61 17.45 3.38 -0.50
N ASP A 62 18.64 3.00 -0.02
CA ASP A 62 19.33 1.78 -0.42
C ASP A 62 18.53 0.52 -0.11
N GLU A 63 17.87 0.49 1.06
CA GLU A 63 16.98 -0.62 1.40
C GLU A 63 15.73 -0.63 0.53
N HIS A 64 15.14 0.54 0.27
CA HIS A 64 13.93 0.64 -0.54
C HIS A 64 14.15 0.17 -1.99
N VAL A 65 15.31 0.50 -2.56
CA VAL A 65 15.70 0.09 -3.92
C VAL A 65 15.83 -1.43 -4.04
N LYS A 66 16.23 -2.12 -2.97
CA LYS A 66 16.28 -3.60 -2.91
C LYS A 66 14.90 -4.24 -2.96
N TRP A 67 13.83 -3.52 -2.65
CA TRP A 67 12.48 -4.08 -2.65
C TRP A 67 11.63 -3.70 -3.86
N TYR A 68 11.72 -2.46 -4.33
CA TYR A 68 10.72 -1.90 -5.25
C TYR A 68 11.27 -1.55 -6.64
N GLY A 69 12.52 -1.11 -6.71
CA GLY A 69 13.13 -0.74 -7.98
C GLY A 69 14.19 0.35 -7.88
N ARG A 70 14.97 0.47 -8.95
CA ARG A 70 16.12 1.38 -9.05
C ARG A 70 15.79 2.73 -9.70
N TYR A 71 14.55 2.94 -10.13
CA TYR A 71 14.12 4.18 -10.78
C TYR A 71 13.06 4.85 -9.91
N GLY A 72 13.27 6.11 -9.55
CA GLY A 72 12.37 6.87 -8.70
C GLY A 72 11.98 8.21 -9.30
N ILE A 73 10.81 8.72 -8.91
CA ILE A 73 10.41 10.10 -9.12
C ILE A 73 10.08 10.74 -7.76
N GLY A 74 10.67 11.90 -7.50
CA GLY A 74 10.42 12.69 -6.30
C GLY A 74 9.44 13.82 -6.56
N MET A 75 8.55 14.09 -5.60
CA MET A 75 7.58 15.18 -5.65
C MET A 75 7.52 15.92 -4.33
N LYS A 76 7.28 17.24 -4.39
CA LYS A 76 7.09 18.05 -3.19
C LYS A 76 5.89 17.52 -2.41
N LYS A 77 6.02 17.35 -1.09
CA LYS A 77 4.90 17.00 -0.21
C LYS A 77 3.72 17.94 -0.36
N GLU A 78 3.99 19.24 -0.46
CA GLU A 78 2.97 20.25 -0.68
C GLU A 78 2.12 19.97 -1.94
N TRP A 79 2.76 19.51 -3.03
CA TRP A 79 2.04 19.11 -4.24
C TRP A 79 1.15 17.89 -3.98
N ALA A 80 1.67 16.89 -3.26
CA ALA A 80 0.93 15.67 -2.96
C ALA A 80 -0.30 15.95 -2.07
N LEU A 81 -0.14 16.78 -1.04
CA LEU A 81 -1.24 17.21 -0.18
C LEU A 81 -2.31 17.97 -0.97
N LYS A 82 -1.91 18.88 -1.87
CA LYS A 82 -2.83 19.57 -2.79
C LYS A 82 -3.56 18.64 -3.75
N LYS A 83 -3.03 17.44 -4.01
CA LYS A 83 -3.67 16.39 -4.81
C LYS A 83 -4.54 15.42 -4.00
N GLY A 84 -4.69 15.65 -2.69
CA GLY A 84 -5.47 14.79 -1.81
C GLY A 84 -4.77 13.46 -1.49
N LEU A 85 -3.44 13.41 -1.61
CA LEU A 85 -2.68 12.25 -1.18
C LEU A 85 -2.74 12.15 0.35
N THR A 86 -3.09 10.97 0.85
CA THR A 86 -3.30 10.70 2.28
C THR A 86 -2.32 9.62 2.74
N PRO A 87 -1.73 9.76 3.94
CA PRO A 87 -0.87 8.74 4.52
C PRO A 87 -1.59 7.39 4.70
N VAL A 88 -0.81 6.32 4.62
CA VAL A 88 -1.31 4.97 4.85
C VAL A 88 -1.51 4.73 6.36
N HIS A 89 -2.62 4.09 6.70
CA HIS A 89 -2.93 3.59 8.03
C HIS A 89 -2.26 2.25 8.24
N TYR A 90 -1.14 2.27 8.96
CA TYR A 90 -0.47 1.04 9.38
C TYR A 90 -1.24 0.38 10.52
N TYR A 91 -1.57 -0.89 10.37
CA TYR A 91 -2.29 -1.64 11.39
C TYR A 91 -1.48 -2.83 11.92
N ASN A 92 -1.67 -3.16 13.20
CA ASN A 92 -1.24 -4.44 13.73
C ASN A 92 -2.28 -5.50 13.30
N PRO A 93 -1.91 -6.55 12.53
CA PRO A 93 -2.82 -7.62 12.13
C PRO A 93 -3.52 -8.31 13.31
N GLU A 94 -2.92 -8.30 14.50
CA GLU A 94 -3.47 -8.92 15.71
C GLU A 94 -4.35 -7.97 16.55
N SER A 95 -4.48 -6.71 16.13
CA SER A 95 -5.24 -5.70 16.87
C SER A 95 -6.74 -6.01 16.93
N HIS A 96 -7.40 -5.54 17.99
CA HIS A 96 -8.86 -5.60 18.10
C HIS A 96 -9.57 -4.90 16.93
N ALA A 97 -9.04 -3.76 16.47
CA ALA A 97 -9.56 -3.06 15.30
C ALA A 97 -9.57 -3.97 14.05
N MET A 98 -8.50 -4.74 13.85
CA MET A 98 -8.43 -5.67 12.73
C MET A 98 -9.44 -6.82 12.86
N LYS A 99 -9.69 -7.31 14.07
CA LYS A 99 -10.75 -8.32 14.32
C LYS A 99 -12.13 -7.81 13.91
N TYR A 100 -12.49 -6.59 14.25
CA TYR A 100 -13.78 -6.01 13.85
C TYR A 100 -13.87 -5.79 12.35
N LEU A 101 -12.84 -5.22 11.72
CA LEU A 101 -12.81 -5.04 10.27
C LEU A 101 -12.87 -6.38 9.54
N SER A 102 -12.24 -7.43 10.07
CA SER A 102 -12.29 -8.77 9.49
C SER A 102 -13.73 -9.34 9.39
N LYS A 103 -14.57 -9.07 10.39
CA LYS A 103 -16.00 -9.45 10.37
C LYS A 103 -16.77 -8.70 9.30
N ALA A 104 -16.50 -7.40 9.18
CA ALA A 104 -17.09 -6.55 8.15
C ALA A 104 -16.68 -7.01 6.73
N LEU A 105 -15.41 -7.40 6.53
CA LEU A 105 -14.92 -7.97 5.28
C LEU A 105 -15.58 -9.32 4.92
N LEU A 106 -15.83 -10.19 5.90
CA LEU A 106 -16.54 -11.46 5.67
C LEU A 106 -17.98 -11.20 5.22
N TYR A 107 -18.67 -10.28 5.90
CA TYR A 107 -20.03 -9.89 5.55
C TYR A 107 -20.11 -9.32 4.12
N MET A 108 -19.15 -8.46 3.77
CA MET A 108 -18.99 -7.94 2.41
C MET A 108 -18.81 -9.05 1.37
N ARG A 109 -17.90 -10.00 1.63
CA ARG A 109 -17.66 -11.12 0.73
C ARG A 109 -18.90 -11.97 0.54
N GLN A 110 -19.67 -12.22 1.60
CA GLN A 110 -20.93 -12.97 1.51
C GLN A 110 -21.94 -12.26 0.60
N LYS A 111 -22.15 -10.95 0.79
CA LYS A 111 -23.04 -10.14 -0.06
C LYS A 111 -22.62 -10.17 -1.53
N LEU A 112 -21.34 -9.94 -1.80
CA LEU A 112 -20.80 -9.98 -3.16
C LEU A 112 -21.01 -11.35 -3.81
N ASN A 113 -20.79 -12.44 -3.07
CA ASN A 113 -21.03 -13.80 -3.55
C ASN A 113 -22.52 -14.09 -3.84
N ASN A 114 -23.42 -13.41 -3.14
CA ASN A 114 -24.86 -13.50 -3.38
C ASN A 114 -25.33 -12.62 -4.56
N GLY A 115 -24.41 -11.94 -5.25
CA GLY A 115 -24.71 -11.05 -6.38
C GLY A 115 -25.12 -9.63 -5.96
N GLU A 116 -25.02 -9.28 -4.68
CA GLU A 116 -25.27 -7.93 -4.20
C GLU A 116 -24.03 -7.05 -4.49
N SER A 117 -24.03 -6.37 -5.64
CA SER A 117 -23.00 -5.40 -6.01
C SER A 117 -23.55 -3.97 -5.95
N ASN A 118 -23.94 -3.50 -4.77
CA ASN A 118 -24.26 -2.08 -4.58
C ASN A 118 -22.94 -1.27 -4.56
N PRO A 119 -22.79 -0.21 -5.37
CA PRO A 119 -21.69 0.75 -5.24
C PRO A 119 -21.42 1.23 -3.81
N ASP A 120 -22.47 1.36 -2.98
CA ASP A 120 -22.35 1.79 -1.58
C ASP A 120 -21.53 0.78 -0.76
N LEU A 121 -21.70 -0.52 -1.00
CA LEU A 121 -20.93 -1.58 -0.34
C LEU A 121 -19.43 -1.42 -0.62
N ILE A 122 -19.02 -1.02 -1.82
CA ILE A 122 -17.60 -0.79 -2.12
C ILE A 122 -17.13 0.51 -1.45
N SER A 123 -17.98 1.53 -1.45
CA SER A 123 -17.69 2.83 -0.85
C SER A 123 -17.49 2.72 0.66
N ASP A 124 -18.19 1.83 1.36
CA ASP A 124 -18.07 1.64 2.81
C ASP A 124 -16.66 1.17 3.23
N TYR A 125 -15.91 0.58 2.30
CA TYR A 125 -14.60 -0.04 2.55
C TYR A 125 -13.46 0.61 1.76
N TYR A 126 -13.66 1.82 1.23
CA TYR A 126 -12.62 2.59 0.54
C TYR A 126 -11.36 2.77 1.39
N ASN A 127 -11.51 2.81 2.72
CA ASN A 127 -10.41 2.91 3.67
C ASN A 127 -9.40 1.77 3.53
N LEU A 128 -9.82 0.58 3.07
CA LEU A 128 -8.90 -0.54 2.82
C LEU A 128 -7.79 -0.18 1.83
N TRP A 129 -8.04 0.74 0.90
CA TRP A 129 -7.04 1.18 -0.09
C TRP A 129 -5.90 1.97 0.56
N PHE A 130 -6.11 2.47 1.77
CA PHE A 130 -5.14 3.24 2.55
C PHE A 130 -4.68 2.45 3.77
N MET A 131 -4.82 1.13 3.80
CA MET A 131 -4.38 0.30 4.91
C MET A 131 -3.25 -0.63 4.50
N LYS A 132 -2.24 -0.74 5.36
CA LYS A 132 -1.12 -1.66 5.17
C LYS A 132 -0.75 -2.28 6.51
N PRO A 133 -0.44 -3.58 6.58
CA PRO A 133 0.00 -4.15 7.84
C PRO A 133 1.33 -3.51 8.27
N TYR A 134 1.58 -3.43 9.58
CA TYR A 134 2.83 -2.87 10.10
C TYR A 134 4.05 -3.67 9.62
N ILE A 135 3.94 -5.00 9.66
CA ILE A 135 4.87 -5.97 9.10
C ILE A 135 4.06 -6.97 8.28
N GLY A 136 4.60 -7.42 7.15
CA GLY A 136 4.01 -8.53 6.41
C GLY A 136 5.00 -9.21 5.47
N MET A 137 4.54 -10.29 4.85
CA MET A 137 5.34 -11.06 3.91
C MET A 137 5.30 -10.41 2.54
N GLN A 138 6.47 -10.00 2.04
CA GLN A 138 6.63 -9.46 0.69
C GLN A 138 7.52 -10.38 -0.14
N PHE A 139 7.15 -10.58 -1.40
CA PHE A 139 8.05 -11.24 -2.35
C PHE A 139 9.18 -10.28 -2.73
N ASN A 140 10.39 -10.58 -2.28
CA ASN A 140 11.61 -9.94 -2.74
C ASN A 140 11.94 -10.48 -4.14
N ARG A 141 11.82 -9.61 -5.15
CA ARG A 141 12.04 -10.01 -6.54
C ARG A 141 13.53 -10.18 -6.90
N PHE A 142 14.44 -9.62 -6.12
CA PHE A 142 15.89 -9.76 -6.32
C PHE A 142 16.39 -11.07 -5.72
N GLU A 143 15.98 -11.37 -4.49
CA GLU A 143 16.30 -12.64 -3.81
C GLU A 143 15.42 -13.81 -4.30
N LYS A 144 14.35 -13.50 -5.05
CA LYS A 144 13.32 -14.45 -5.52
C LYS A 144 12.71 -15.27 -4.37
N SER A 145 12.57 -14.65 -3.22
CA SER A 145 12.10 -15.25 -1.98
C SER A 145 10.96 -14.42 -1.38
N ILE A 146 10.17 -15.03 -0.50
CA ILE A 146 9.25 -14.31 0.36
C ILE A 146 9.95 -14.07 1.68
N SER A 147 10.02 -12.84 2.13
CA SER A 147 10.63 -12.47 3.40
C SER A 147 9.76 -11.47 4.17
N PRO A 148 9.84 -11.46 5.51
CA PRO A 148 9.18 -10.47 6.33
C PRO A 148 9.73 -9.09 5.99
N LYS A 149 8.83 -8.13 5.89
CA LYS A 149 9.15 -6.73 5.66
C LYS A 149 8.33 -5.84 6.57
N LYS A 150 9.00 -4.88 7.19
CA LYS A 150 8.37 -3.82 7.97
C LYS A 150 7.96 -2.68 7.06
N TYR A 151 6.70 -2.69 6.64
CA TYR A 151 6.17 -1.67 5.73
C TYR A 151 6.17 -0.27 6.35
N TYR A 152 6.09 -0.17 7.68
CA TYR A 152 6.14 1.11 8.39
C TYR A 152 7.42 1.91 8.13
N ASP A 153 8.53 1.26 7.76
CA ASP A 153 9.78 1.95 7.44
C ASP A 153 9.69 2.78 6.15
N GLU A 154 8.68 2.56 5.32
CA GLU A 154 8.42 3.33 4.09
C GLU A 154 7.65 4.62 4.34
N ARG A 155 6.93 4.70 5.47
CA ARG A 155 6.17 5.89 5.90
C ARG A 155 5.29 6.49 4.79
N GLU A 156 4.70 5.60 4.00
CA GLU A 156 3.68 5.92 2.98
C GLU A 156 2.48 6.65 3.56
#